data_AF-A0A7W1FFK3-F1
#
_entry.id   AF-A0A7W1FFK3-F1
#
_cell.length_a   1.000
_cell.length_b   1.000
_cell.length_c   1.000
_cell.angle_alpha   90.00
_cell.angle_beta   90.00
_cell.angle_gamma   90.00
#
_symmetry.space_group_name_H-M   'P 1'
#
loop_
_entity.id
_entity.type
_entity.pdbx_description
1 polymer ?
#
loop_
_entity_poly.entity_id
_entity_poly.type
_entity_poly.pdbx_seq_one_letter_code
_entity_poly.pdbx_strand_id
1 'polypeptide(L)'
;MHNFVGFNHQIILAETAFLSAISSAALFGRGIFTTVVIYNSKPFLLEKHWQRLIENSQKIGISLSEFSEKIIENQLSEIIIKNNFTRGRARLTFFDESQTSFWQTKPERKTNLLIQTADLRKIKRNLRLTISPFRVNSTSPLVGVKSCNYLENILALEDAKAKGFDEAIRLNEKGEIVSACLANLFWIKGGTIFTPSLETGCLKGTTGEFIMENFTVEERKAELNELEKADDFFLTSAGVGVVKAVVDF
;
A
#
# COMPACT_ATOMS: atom_id res chain seq x y z
N MET A 1 3.22 16.12 -7.33
CA MET A 1 2.71 15.11 -8.28
C MET A 1 3.07 15.61 -9.65
N HIS A 2 3.50 14.76 -10.57
CA HIS A 2 3.83 15.21 -11.93
C HIS A 2 2.56 15.42 -12.76
N ASN A 3 2.66 16.23 -13.82
CA ASN A 3 1.50 16.67 -14.61
C ASN A 3 0.94 15.59 -15.52
N PHE A 4 1.80 14.71 -16.07
CA PHE A 4 1.35 13.62 -16.93
C PHE A 4 1.11 12.35 -16.12
N VAL A 5 -0.01 11.69 -16.41
CA VAL A 5 -0.41 10.39 -15.84
C VAL A 5 -0.57 9.36 -16.95
N GLY A 6 -0.33 8.10 -16.62
CA GLY A 6 -0.71 6.98 -17.46
C GLY A 6 -2.17 6.68 -17.15
N PHE A 7 -3.02 6.66 -18.16
CA PHE A 7 -4.42 6.30 -18.02
C PHE A 7 -4.76 5.27 -19.10
N ASN A 8 -5.01 4.04 -18.67
CA ASN A 8 -5.08 2.87 -19.53
C ASN A 8 -3.82 2.78 -20.42
N HIS A 9 -3.96 2.78 -21.75
CA HIS A 9 -2.83 2.67 -22.68
C HIS A 9 -2.32 4.03 -23.19
N GLN A 10 -2.63 5.13 -22.50
CA GLN A 10 -2.30 6.49 -22.94
C GLN A 10 -1.60 7.28 -21.85
N ILE A 11 -0.79 8.27 -22.27
CA ILE A 11 -0.25 9.29 -21.37
C ILE A 11 -0.97 10.61 -21.64
N ILE A 12 -1.65 11.11 -20.61
CA ILE A 12 -2.51 12.29 -20.69
C ILE A 12 -2.18 13.25 -19.53
N LEU A 13 -2.75 14.45 -19.57
CA LEU A 13 -2.70 15.37 -18.44
C LEU A 13 -3.53 14.81 -17.27
N ALA A 14 -3.05 14.98 -16.04
CA ALA A 14 -3.72 14.45 -14.85
C ALA A 14 -5.18 14.93 -14.73
N GLU A 15 -5.45 16.18 -15.11
CA GLU A 15 -6.78 16.81 -15.05
C GLU A 15 -7.79 16.24 -16.08
N THR A 16 -7.32 15.53 -17.10
CA THR A 16 -8.18 14.94 -18.14
C THR A 16 -8.46 13.46 -17.91
N ALA A 17 -7.93 12.87 -16.83
CA ALA A 17 -8.18 11.49 -16.45
C ALA A 17 -9.45 11.40 -15.59
N PHE A 18 -10.54 10.86 -16.14
CA PHE A 18 -11.83 10.77 -15.46
C PHE A 18 -12.25 9.31 -15.22
N LEU A 19 -12.81 9.05 -14.04
CA LEU A 19 -13.54 7.84 -13.73
C LEU A 19 -15.04 8.08 -13.90
N SER A 20 -15.79 7.06 -14.25
CA SER A 20 -17.24 7.18 -14.35
C SER A 20 -17.85 7.42 -12.96
N ALA A 21 -18.70 8.45 -12.82
CA ALA A 21 -19.38 8.74 -11.55
C ALA A 21 -20.32 7.62 -11.08
N ILE A 22 -20.68 6.69 -11.97
CA ILE A 22 -21.57 5.56 -11.70
C ILE A 22 -20.82 4.21 -11.68
N SER A 23 -19.48 4.23 -11.67
CA SER A 23 -18.70 2.99 -11.55
C SER A 23 -18.67 2.46 -10.12
N SER A 24 -18.41 1.15 -10.00
CA SER A 24 -18.16 0.50 -8.72
C SER A 24 -16.99 1.14 -7.95
N ALA A 25 -15.96 1.61 -8.67
CA ALA A 25 -14.87 2.37 -8.09
C ALA A 25 -15.34 3.68 -7.43
N ALA A 26 -16.17 4.48 -8.11
CA ALA A 26 -16.66 5.75 -7.59
C ALA A 26 -17.66 5.57 -6.44
N LEU A 27 -18.57 4.61 -6.55
CA LEU A 27 -19.65 4.40 -5.58
C LEU A 27 -19.21 3.64 -4.33
N PHE A 28 -18.29 2.68 -4.47
CA PHE A 28 -17.94 1.73 -3.40
C PHE A 28 -16.44 1.62 -3.13
N GLY A 29 -15.62 2.46 -3.77
CA GLY A 29 -14.16 2.39 -3.61
C GLY A 29 -13.56 1.08 -4.15
N ARG A 30 -14.24 0.38 -5.07
CA ARG A 30 -13.78 -0.90 -5.60
C ARG A 30 -12.58 -0.69 -6.53
N GLY A 31 -11.41 -0.85 -5.96
CA GLY A 31 -10.13 -0.73 -6.66
C GLY A 31 -9.00 -1.32 -5.83
N ILE A 32 -7.91 -1.67 -6.48
CA ILE A 32 -6.64 -2.04 -5.83
C ILE A 32 -5.55 -1.07 -6.22
N PHE A 33 -4.55 -0.91 -5.38
CA PHE A 33 -3.41 -0.09 -5.72
C PHE A 33 -2.10 -0.65 -5.19
N THR A 34 -1.02 -0.22 -5.82
CA THR A 34 0.33 -0.40 -5.31
C THR A 34 1.12 0.89 -5.49
N THR A 35 2.25 0.99 -4.78
CA THR A 35 3.20 2.09 -4.96
C THR A 35 4.55 1.47 -5.16
N VAL A 36 5.19 1.78 -6.28
CA VAL A 36 6.54 1.34 -6.63
C VAL A 36 7.50 2.52 -6.51
N VAL A 37 8.73 2.25 -6.08
CA VAL A 37 9.79 3.25 -6.12
C VAL A 37 10.49 3.18 -7.45
N ILE A 38 10.86 4.33 -7.99
CA ILE A 38 11.68 4.45 -9.19
C ILE A 38 13.09 4.87 -8.77
N TYR A 39 14.08 4.04 -9.10
CA TYR A 39 15.50 4.34 -8.95
C TYR A 39 16.18 4.20 -10.31
N ASN A 40 16.97 5.20 -10.71
CA ASN A 40 17.66 5.23 -12.00
C ASN A 40 16.71 4.89 -13.16
N SER A 41 15.52 5.49 -13.16
CA SER A 41 14.45 5.27 -14.14
C SER A 41 13.91 3.84 -14.22
N LYS A 42 14.15 3.00 -13.20
CA LYS A 42 13.64 1.62 -13.12
C LYS A 42 12.75 1.41 -11.89
N PRO A 43 11.61 0.71 -12.03
CA PRO A 43 10.79 0.34 -10.90
C PRO A 43 11.47 -0.74 -10.04
N PHE A 44 11.55 -0.50 -8.74
CA PHE A 44 12.13 -1.45 -7.79
C PHE A 44 11.07 -2.47 -7.33
N LEU A 45 11.44 -3.76 -7.34
CA LEU A 45 10.58 -4.90 -6.96
C LEU A 45 9.24 -4.98 -7.74
N LEU A 46 9.24 -4.58 -9.02
CA LEU A 46 8.02 -4.56 -9.84
C LEU A 46 7.29 -5.91 -9.84
N GLU A 47 8.03 -7.00 -10.00
CA GLU A 47 7.52 -8.38 -9.96
C GLU A 47 6.70 -8.65 -8.69
N LYS A 48 7.25 -8.37 -7.50
CA LYS A 48 6.55 -8.54 -6.21
C LYS A 48 5.30 -7.66 -6.11
N HIS A 49 5.40 -6.43 -6.62
CA HIS A 49 4.26 -5.52 -6.64
C HIS A 49 3.15 -6.01 -7.58
N TRP A 50 3.51 -6.58 -8.72
CA TRP A 50 2.60 -7.15 -9.70
C TRP A 50 1.92 -8.42 -9.18
N GLN A 51 2.69 -9.33 -8.58
CA GLN A 51 2.15 -10.54 -7.96
C GLN A 51 1.11 -10.22 -6.88
N ARG A 52 1.40 -9.25 -6.00
CA ARG A 52 0.42 -8.79 -5.00
C ARG A 52 -0.80 -8.12 -5.63
N LEU A 53 -0.65 -7.42 -6.74
CA LEU A 53 -1.80 -6.84 -7.47
C LEU A 53 -2.71 -7.96 -7.99
N ILE A 54 -2.15 -9.04 -8.56
CA ILE A 54 -2.92 -10.20 -9.01
C ILE A 54 -3.68 -10.84 -7.83
N GLU A 55 -3.00 -11.11 -6.72
CA GLU A 55 -3.61 -11.72 -5.53
C GLU A 55 -4.76 -10.86 -4.98
N ASN A 56 -4.53 -9.55 -4.89
CA ASN A 56 -5.54 -8.61 -4.41
C ASN A 56 -6.71 -8.44 -5.39
N SER A 57 -6.45 -8.47 -6.71
CA SER A 57 -7.49 -8.34 -7.72
C SER A 57 -8.44 -9.52 -7.70
N GLN A 58 -7.92 -10.74 -7.49
CA GLN A 58 -8.71 -11.96 -7.35
C GLN A 58 -9.63 -11.88 -6.12
N LYS A 59 -9.11 -11.44 -4.97
CA LYS A 59 -9.88 -11.33 -3.72
C LYS A 59 -11.09 -10.40 -3.83
N ILE A 60 -10.97 -9.29 -4.56
CA ILE A 60 -12.06 -8.31 -4.72
C ILE A 60 -12.72 -8.33 -6.10
N GLY A 61 -12.41 -9.32 -6.93
CA GLY A 61 -13.05 -9.56 -8.23
C GLY A 61 -12.79 -8.50 -9.30
N ILE A 62 -11.59 -7.94 -9.38
CA ILE A 62 -11.14 -7.02 -10.44
C ILE A 62 -10.41 -7.82 -11.53
N SER A 63 -10.86 -7.69 -12.77
CA SER A 63 -10.17 -8.32 -13.91
C SER A 63 -8.91 -7.55 -14.27
N LEU A 64 -7.78 -8.25 -14.36
CA LEU A 64 -6.52 -7.71 -14.87
C LEU A 64 -6.11 -8.36 -16.20
N SER A 65 -7.05 -9.02 -16.90
CA SER A 65 -6.78 -9.81 -18.11
C SER A 65 -6.16 -9.02 -19.27
N GLU A 66 -6.38 -7.70 -19.31
CA GLU A 66 -5.84 -6.80 -20.34
C GLU A 66 -4.44 -6.27 -19.98
N PHE A 67 -3.95 -6.61 -18.79
CA PHE A 67 -2.69 -6.10 -18.25
C PHE A 67 -1.71 -7.24 -17.98
N SER A 68 -0.43 -6.95 -18.15
CA SER A 68 0.68 -7.83 -17.79
C SER A 68 1.79 -7.01 -17.16
N GLU A 69 2.67 -7.65 -16.41
CA GLU A 69 3.85 -6.98 -15.84
C GLU A 69 4.63 -6.22 -16.92
N LYS A 70 4.76 -6.79 -18.11
CA LYS A 70 5.48 -6.18 -19.22
C LYS A 70 4.78 -4.92 -19.76
N ILE A 71 3.45 -4.96 -19.88
CA ILE A 71 2.66 -3.77 -20.27
C ILE A 71 2.87 -2.65 -19.24
N ILE A 72 2.84 -2.99 -17.96
CA ILE A 72 3.03 -2.05 -16.86
C ILE A 72 4.44 -1.47 -16.86
N GLU A 73 5.47 -2.29 -17.06
CA GLU A 73 6.87 -1.86 -17.17
C GLU A 73 7.06 -0.87 -18.33
N ASN A 74 6.49 -1.17 -19.49
CA ASN A 74 6.56 -0.30 -20.67
C ASN A 74 5.88 1.06 -20.40
N GLN A 75 4.66 1.06 -19.86
CA GLN A 75 3.96 2.29 -19.51
C GLN A 75 4.68 3.12 -18.45
N LEU A 76 5.27 2.45 -17.44
CA LEU A 76 6.12 3.11 -16.44
C LEU A 76 7.34 3.78 -17.12
N SER A 77 7.95 3.12 -18.10
CA SER A 77 9.07 3.69 -18.85
C SER A 77 8.66 4.93 -19.64
N GLU A 78 7.52 4.88 -20.33
CA GLU A 78 7.00 6.01 -21.12
C GLU A 78 6.64 7.22 -20.23
N ILE A 79 5.95 7.00 -19.09
CA ILE A 79 5.59 8.09 -18.17
C ILE A 79 6.82 8.69 -17.46
N ILE A 80 7.85 7.88 -17.21
CA ILE A 80 9.14 8.33 -16.67
C ILE A 80 9.81 9.29 -17.65
N ILE A 81 9.88 8.92 -18.93
CA ILE A 81 10.42 9.77 -20.00
C ILE A 81 9.58 11.05 -20.13
N LYS A 82 8.26 10.93 -20.17
CA LYS A 82 7.34 12.07 -20.35
C LYS A 82 7.43 13.09 -19.23
N ASN A 83 7.56 12.65 -17.98
CA ASN A 83 7.69 13.53 -16.83
C ASN A 83 9.14 13.91 -16.50
N ASN A 84 10.13 13.41 -17.27
CA ASN A 84 11.54 13.73 -17.14
C ASN A 84 12.10 13.59 -15.70
N PHE A 85 11.94 12.42 -15.10
CA PHE A 85 12.50 12.13 -13.77
C PHE A 85 13.27 10.82 -13.74
N THR A 86 14.26 10.71 -12.86
CA THR A 86 15.08 9.48 -12.72
C THR A 86 14.91 8.80 -11.37
N ARG A 87 14.39 9.54 -10.38
CA ARG A 87 14.20 9.07 -9.01
C ARG A 87 12.88 9.60 -8.46
N GLY A 88 12.02 8.71 -8.02
CA GLY A 88 10.66 9.07 -7.61
C GLY A 88 9.85 7.86 -7.20
N ARG A 89 8.53 7.99 -7.30
CA ARG A 89 7.59 6.90 -7.02
C ARG A 89 6.45 6.94 -8.02
N ALA A 90 5.92 5.76 -8.34
CA ALA A 90 4.71 5.62 -9.13
C ALA A 90 3.64 4.90 -8.30
N ARG A 91 2.41 5.41 -8.33
CA ARG A 91 1.23 4.73 -7.79
C ARG A 91 0.45 4.17 -8.98
N LEU A 92 0.25 2.86 -8.97
CA LEU A 92 -0.57 2.17 -9.95
C LEU A 92 -1.88 1.83 -9.24
N THR A 93 -3.00 2.25 -9.82
CA THR A 93 -4.33 2.00 -9.28
C THR A 93 -5.20 1.38 -10.36
N PHE A 94 -5.79 0.24 -10.06
CA PHE A 94 -6.77 -0.43 -10.91
C PHE A 94 -8.15 -0.23 -10.31
N PHE A 95 -9.03 0.40 -11.08
CA PHE A 95 -10.39 0.75 -10.70
C PHE A 95 -11.37 -0.18 -11.41
N ASP A 96 -12.34 -0.72 -10.67
CA ASP A 96 -13.49 -1.39 -11.27
C ASP A 96 -14.45 -0.35 -11.85
N GLU A 97 -14.42 -0.22 -13.17
CA GLU A 97 -15.26 0.68 -13.96
C GLU A 97 -16.56 0.03 -14.45
N SER A 98 -16.84 -1.20 -14.02
CA SER A 98 -18.15 -1.79 -14.25
C SER A 98 -19.23 -0.94 -13.58
N GLN A 99 -20.34 -0.77 -14.30
CA GLN A 99 -21.55 -0.22 -13.70
C GLN A 99 -22.13 -1.27 -12.75
N THR A 100 -22.59 -0.80 -11.60
CA THR A 100 -23.04 -1.69 -10.53
C THR A 100 -24.29 -2.45 -10.96
N SER A 101 -24.43 -3.71 -10.54
CA SER A 101 -25.61 -4.55 -10.80
C SER A 101 -26.91 -4.00 -10.21
N PHE A 102 -26.83 -3.03 -9.29
CA PHE A 102 -28.02 -2.32 -8.77
C PHE A 102 -28.73 -1.49 -9.84
N TRP A 103 -28.04 -1.15 -10.94
CA TRP A 103 -28.55 -0.29 -12.02
C TRP A 103 -28.48 -0.96 -13.40
N GLN A 104 -27.99 -2.19 -13.51
CA GLN A 104 -27.87 -2.92 -14.79
C GLN A 104 -28.21 -4.42 -14.68
N THR A 105 -28.73 -4.97 -15.77
CA THR A 105 -29.06 -6.40 -15.93
C THR A 105 -27.90 -7.26 -16.46
N LYS A 106 -26.83 -6.66 -17.01
CA LYS A 106 -25.61 -7.36 -17.48
C LYS A 106 -24.34 -6.54 -17.18
N PRO A 107 -23.56 -6.88 -16.15
CA PRO A 107 -22.33 -6.15 -15.86
C PRO A 107 -21.26 -6.49 -16.89
N GLU A 108 -20.88 -5.52 -17.72
CA GLU A 108 -19.63 -5.58 -18.47
C GLU A 108 -18.48 -5.29 -17.50
N ARG A 109 -17.53 -6.23 -17.37
CA ARG A 109 -16.35 -6.05 -16.53
C ARG A 109 -15.38 -5.15 -17.26
N LYS A 110 -15.15 -3.96 -16.72
CA LYS A 110 -14.19 -2.98 -17.23
C LYS A 110 -13.26 -2.56 -16.12
N THR A 111 -11.96 -2.53 -16.39
CA THR A 111 -10.96 -2.08 -15.43
C THR A 111 -10.19 -0.91 -16.02
N ASN A 112 -10.14 0.22 -15.31
CA ASN A 112 -9.23 1.31 -15.67
C ASN A 112 -7.94 1.21 -14.87
N LEU A 113 -6.81 1.47 -15.52
CA LEU A 113 -5.50 1.65 -14.89
C LEU A 113 -5.15 3.14 -14.84
N LEU A 114 -4.77 3.62 -13.66
CA LEU A 114 -4.18 4.93 -13.47
C LEU A 114 -2.77 4.80 -12.88
N ILE A 115 -1.77 5.38 -13.55
CA ILE A 115 -0.39 5.49 -13.10
C ILE A 115 -0.07 6.97 -12.81
N GLN A 116 0.12 7.28 -11.54
CA GLN A 116 0.52 8.62 -11.08
C GLN A 116 1.97 8.60 -10.63
N THR A 117 2.74 9.62 -11.00
CA THR A 117 4.14 9.75 -10.55
C THR A 117 4.36 10.99 -9.69
N ALA A 118 5.34 10.90 -8.80
CA ALA A 118 5.76 12.01 -7.96
C ALA A 118 7.21 11.80 -7.50
N ASP A 119 7.83 12.87 -6.99
CA ASP A 119 9.10 12.78 -6.28
C ASP A 119 9.03 11.84 -5.07
N LEU A 120 10.22 11.42 -4.63
CA LEU A 120 10.39 10.73 -3.37
C LEU A 120 9.89 11.57 -2.21
N ARG A 121 9.33 10.88 -1.20
CA ARG A 121 8.96 11.53 0.05
C ARG A 121 10.23 11.93 0.81
N LYS A 122 10.23 13.14 1.37
CA LYS A 122 11.18 13.50 2.42
C LYS A 122 10.73 12.80 3.70
N ILE A 123 11.58 11.96 4.26
CA ILE A 123 11.26 11.13 5.42
C ILE A 123 12.22 11.49 6.54
N LYS A 124 11.70 11.63 7.76
CA LYS A 124 12.53 11.84 8.94
C LYS A 124 13.39 10.62 9.20
N ARG A 125 14.56 10.81 9.78
CA ARG A 125 15.47 9.71 10.12
C ARG A 125 14.85 8.72 11.12
N ASN A 126 14.10 9.25 12.08
CA ASN A 126 13.35 8.47 13.07
C ASN A 126 11.90 8.94 13.05
N LEU A 127 10.96 8.00 12.94
CA LEU A 127 9.53 8.28 13.06
C LEU A 127 9.06 8.04 14.49
N ARG A 128 8.28 8.97 15.03
CA ARG A 128 7.63 8.80 16.33
C ARG A 128 6.26 8.13 16.15
N LEU A 129 6.03 7.06 16.88
CA LEU A 129 4.81 6.26 16.83
C LEU A 129 4.03 6.39 18.12
N THR A 130 2.71 6.54 18.00
CA THR A 130 1.76 6.33 19.10
C THR A 130 0.95 5.06 18.86
N ILE A 131 0.00 4.75 19.73
CA ILE A 131 -0.94 3.63 19.56
C ILE A 131 -2.26 4.16 18.99
N SER A 132 -2.70 3.58 17.87
CA SER A 132 -3.98 3.94 17.25
C SER A 132 -5.14 3.43 18.11
N PRO A 133 -6.16 4.26 18.40
CA PRO A 133 -7.38 3.81 19.05
C PRO A 133 -8.27 2.99 18.11
N PHE A 134 -8.10 3.13 16.79
CA PHE A 134 -8.89 2.44 15.77
C PHE A 134 -8.38 1.02 15.53
N ARG A 135 -9.22 0.02 15.82
CA ARG A 135 -8.91 -1.39 15.62
C ARG A 135 -9.08 -1.81 14.16
N VAL A 136 -8.21 -2.68 13.69
CA VAL A 136 -8.34 -3.39 12.41
C VAL A 136 -9.25 -4.59 12.62
N ASN A 137 -10.21 -4.81 11.73
CA ASN A 137 -10.98 -6.05 11.74
C ASN A 137 -10.19 -7.15 11.02
N SER A 138 -9.60 -8.07 11.78
CA SER A 138 -8.79 -9.20 11.26
C SER A 138 -9.61 -10.25 10.49
N THR A 139 -10.95 -10.14 10.49
CA THR A 139 -11.88 -11.02 9.78
C THR A 139 -12.55 -10.35 8.58
N SER A 140 -12.22 -9.08 8.29
CA SER A 140 -12.79 -8.35 7.15
C SER A 140 -12.48 -9.06 5.83
N PRO A 141 -13.40 -9.05 4.84
CA PRO A 141 -13.12 -9.58 3.50
C PRO A 141 -11.99 -8.81 2.79
N LEU A 142 -11.60 -7.63 3.29
CA LEU A 142 -10.50 -6.83 2.77
C LEU A 142 -9.17 -7.09 3.47
N VAL A 143 -9.10 -8.05 4.41
CA VAL A 143 -7.86 -8.38 5.12
C VAL A 143 -6.77 -8.81 4.13
N GLY A 144 -5.59 -8.22 4.30
CA GLY A 144 -4.45 -8.44 3.41
C GLY A 144 -4.61 -7.81 2.02
N VAL A 145 -5.72 -7.13 1.71
CA VAL A 145 -5.95 -6.48 0.40
C VAL A 145 -5.52 -5.02 0.45
N LYS A 146 -4.60 -4.64 -0.44
CA LYS A 146 -4.24 -3.23 -0.65
C LYS A 146 -5.24 -2.54 -1.58
N SER A 147 -6.45 -2.33 -1.07
CA SER A 147 -7.58 -1.75 -1.80
C SER A 147 -7.66 -0.22 -1.69
N CYS A 148 -8.49 0.42 -2.53
CA CYS A 148 -8.80 1.85 -2.43
C CYS A 148 -9.66 2.21 -1.21
N ASN A 149 -10.23 1.23 -0.52
CA ASN A 149 -10.89 1.40 0.79
C ASN A 149 -9.85 1.60 1.90
N TYR A 150 -9.07 2.68 1.79
CA TYR A 150 -7.90 2.94 2.62
C TYR A 150 -8.17 3.99 3.71
N LEU A 151 -9.40 4.46 3.84
CA LEU A 151 -9.78 5.58 4.69
C LEU A 151 -9.50 5.33 6.18
N GLU A 152 -9.70 4.10 6.68
CA GLU A 152 -9.35 3.78 8.07
C GLU A 152 -7.86 4.01 8.38
N ASN A 153 -6.97 3.70 7.43
CA ASN A 153 -5.54 3.96 7.58
C ASN A 153 -5.25 5.46 7.59
N ILE A 154 -5.96 6.23 6.77
CA ILE A 154 -5.80 7.69 6.69
C ILE A 154 -6.30 8.36 7.97
N LEU A 155 -7.47 7.98 8.49
CA LEU A 155 -8.01 8.52 9.73
C LEU A 155 -7.12 8.18 10.94
N ALA A 156 -6.58 6.96 11.01
CA ALA A 156 -5.62 6.60 12.05
C ALA A 156 -4.32 7.42 11.98
N LEU A 157 -3.83 7.69 10.76
CA LEU A 157 -2.66 8.55 10.56
C LEU A 157 -2.95 10.01 10.93
N GLU A 158 -4.14 10.52 10.60
CA GLU A 158 -4.55 11.89 10.92
C GLU A 158 -4.67 12.09 12.44
N ASP A 159 -5.24 11.12 13.16
CA ASP A 159 -5.28 11.13 14.63
C ASP A 159 -3.87 11.13 15.24
N ALA A 160 -2.97 10.28 14.74
CA ALA A 160 -1.57 10.26 15.18
C ALA A 160 -0.90 11.63 14.97
N LYS A 161 -1.08 12.22 13.79
CA LYS A 161 -0.52 13.53 13.45
C LYS A 161 -1.09 14.66 14.30
N ALA A 162 -2.38 14.63 14.59
CA ALA A 162 -3.02 15.61 15.47
C ALA A 162 -2.42 15.59 16.88
N LYS A 163 -1.91 14.43 17.33
CA LYS A 163 -1.22 14.25 18.61
C LYS A 163 0.30 14.53 18.54
N GLY A 164 0.81 14.98 17.39
CA GLY A 164 2.22 15.29 17.19
C GLY A 164 3.12 14.09 16.86
N PHE A 165 2.53 12.95 16.45
CA PHE A 165 3.24 11.75 16.01
C PHE A 165 3.35 11.68 14.49
N ASP A 166 4.28 10.87 14.00
CA ASP A 166 4.48 10.67 12.55
C ASP A 166 3.58 9.57 11.98
N GLU A 167 3.30 8.55 12.80
CA GLU A 167 2.54 7.34 12.48
C GLU A 167 1.93 6.76 13.77
N ALA A 168 1.11 5.73 13.65
CA ALA A 168 0.59 4.98 14.79
C ALA A 168 0.63 3.47 14.55
N ILE A 169 0.94 2.72 15.60
CA ILE A 169 0.81 1.26 15.65
C ILE A 169 -0.69 0.93 15.68
N ARG A 170 -1.12 0.09 14.74
CA ARG A 170 -2.48 -0.42 14.63
C ARG A 170 -2.57 -1.80 15.25
N LEU A 171 -3.63 -2.02 16.02
CA LEU A 171 -3.99 -3.29 16.63
C LEU A 171 -5.24 -3.86 15.96
N ASN A 172 -5.41 -5.18 15.96
CA ASN A 172 -6.67 -5.79 15.60
C ASN A 172 -7.65 -5.85 16.78
N GLU A 173 -8.85 -6.36 16.55
CA GLU A 173 -9.90 -6.48 17.58
C GLU A 173 -9.53 -7.38 18.77
N LYS A 174 -8.49 -8.21 18.62
CA LYS A 174 -7.96 -9.10 19.67
C LYS A 174 -6.84 -8.47 20.50
N GLY A 175 -6.42 -7.25 20.16
CA GLY A 175 -5.28 -6.58 20.79
C GLY A 175 -3.91 -6.97 20.21
N GLU A 176 -3.89 -7.77 19.15
CA GLU A 176 -2.65 -8.17 18.48
C GLU A 176 -2.17 -7.05 17.55
N ILE A 177 -0.85 -6.93 17.42
CA ILE A 177 -0.17 -5.96 16.56
C ILE A 177 -0.42 -6.31 15.10
N VAL A 178 -0.75 -5.30 14.27
CA VAL A 178 -1.02 -5.49 12.84
C VAL A 178 0.05 -4.81 11.99
N SER A 179 0.17 -3.50 12.09
CA SER A 179 1.07 -2.69 11.25
C SER A 179 1.17 -1.27 11.81
N ALA A 180 1.92 -0.38 11.14
CA ALA A 180 1.63 1.05 11.23
C ALA A 180 0.46 1.41 10.27
N CYS A 181 0.05 2.68 10.17
CA CYS A 181 -1.06 3.08 9.31
C CYS A 181 -0.74 2.89 7.82
N LEU A 182 0.45 3.28 7.37
CA LEU A 182 0.88 3.24 5.96
C LEU A 182 2.07 2.32 5.69
N ALA A 183 2.57 1.61 6.72
CA ALA A 183 3.76 0.78 6.64
C ALA A 183 3.65 -0.49 7.51
N ASN A 184 4.39 -1.53 7.16
CA ASN A 184 4.57 -2.68 8.04
C ASN A 184 5.47 -2.30 9.22
N LEU A 185 5.23 -2.92 10.36
CA LEU A 185 6.01 -2.74 11.58
C LEU A 185 6.93 -3.95 11.78
N PHE A 186 8.18 -3.69 12.13
CA PHE A 186 9.14 -4.70 12.57
C PHE A 186 9.73 -4.25 13.90
N TRP A 187 10.08 -5.22 14.75
CA TRP A 187 10.76 -4.97 16.02
C TRP A 187 11.91 -5.94 16.23
N ILE A 188 12.87 -5.55 17.05
CA ILE A 188 14.05 -6.34 17.38
C ILE A 188 14.02 -6.66 18.87
N LYS A 189 14.32 -7.91 19.24
CA LYS A 189 14.48 -8.30 20.64
C LYS A 189 15.53 -9.40 20.76
N GLY A 190 16.58 -9.15 21.55
CA GLY A 190 17.66 -10.10 21.78
C GLY A 190 18.40 -10.48 20.50
N GLY A 191 18.48 -9.58 19.52
CA GLY A 191 19.10 -9.82 18.22
C GLY A 191 18.21 -10.51 17.18
N THR A 192 17.00 -10.95 17.54
CA THR A 192 16.02 -11.51 16.60
C THR A 192 15.10 -10.41 16.05
N ILE A 193 14.82 -10.45 14.74
CA ILE A 193 13.87 -9.55 14.07
C ILE A 193 12.51 -10.22 14.01
N PHE A 194 11.47 -9.46 14.32
CA PHE A 194 10.09 -9.91 14.28
C PHE A 194 9.23 -9.00 13.41
N THR A 195 8.16 -9.57 12.87
CA THR A 195 7.08 -8.84 12.18
C THR A 195 5.74 -9.47 12.55
N PRO A 196 4.62 -8.72 12.51
CA PRO A 196 3.31 -9.30 12.72
C PRO A 196 3.01 -10.40 11.72
N SER A 197 2.51 -11.54 12.20
CA SER A 197 1.98 -12.62 11.36
C SER A 197 0.84 -12.11 10.46
N LEU A 198 0.76 -12.60 9.22
CA LEU A 198 -0.36 -12.29 8.31
C LEU A 198 -1.74 -12.60 8.92
N GLU A 199 -1.83 -13.54 9.86
CA GLU A 199 -3.06 -13.89 10.58
C GLU A 199 -3.61 -12.75 11.45
N THR A 200 -2.79 -11.76 11.80
CA THR A 200 -3.22 -10.57 12.55
C THR A 200 -4.07 -9.62 11.70
N GLY A 201 -4.04 -9.79 10.38
CA GLY A 201 -4.71 -8.94 9.41
C GLY A 201 -3.79 -7.95 8.68
N CYS A 202 -2.47 -8.07 8.88
CA CYS A 202 -1.50 -7.18 8.29
C CYS A 202 -1.37 -7.39 6.77
N LEU A 203 -0.90 -6.36 6.07
CA LEU A 203 -0.62 -6.46 4.63
C LEU A 203 0.71 -7.19 4.40
N LYS A 204 0.75 -8.12 3.44
CA LYS A 204 2.02 -8.65 2.90
C LYS A 204 2.75 -7.53 2.13
N GLY A 205 3.65 -6.83 2.82
CA GLY A 205 4.40 -5.70 2.27
C GLY A 205 5.54 -6.17 1.36
N THR A 206 5.69 -5.61 0.17
CA THR A 206 6.77 -6.01 -0.77
C THR A 206 8.18 -5.70 -0.25
N THR A 207 8.35 -4.60 0.47
CA THR A 207 9.62 -4.29 1.16
C THR A 207 9.87 -5.21 2.35
N GLY A 208 8.82 -5.57 3.10
CA GLY A 208 8.92 -6.52 4.20
C GLY A 208 9.28 -7.92 3.71
N GLU A 209 8.63 -8.38 2.64
CA GLU A 209 8.94 -9.65 1.96
C GLU A 209 10.40 -9.69 1.48
N PHE A 210 10.89 -8.60 0.87
CA PHE A 210 12.30 -8.50 0.50
C PHE A 210 13.25 -8.63 1.71
N ILE A 211 12.89 -8.07 2.88
CA ILE A 211 13.69 -8.22 4.10
C ILE A 211 13.65 -9.67 4.59
N MET A 212 12.47 -10.29 4.64
CA MET A 212 12.32 -11.67 5.11
C MET A 212 13.06 -12.68 4.23
N GLU A 213 13.27 -12.38 2.95
CA GLU A 213 14.08 -13.20 2.04
C GLU A 213 15.59 -13.06 2.27
N ASN A 214 16.04 -11.98 2.91
CA ASN A 214 17.46 -11.64 3.05
C ASN A 214 17.95 -11.66 4.51
N PHE A 215 17.03 -11.76 5.49
CA PHE A 215 17.32 -11.75 6.91
C PHE A 215 16.44 -12.77 7.63
N THR A 216 16.94 -13.32 8.73
CA THR A 216 16.13 -14.16 9.63
C THR A 216 15.11 -13.29 10.35
N VAL A 217 13.84 -13.43 9.96
CA VAL A 217 12.70 -12.73 10.55
C VAL A 217 11.68 -13.74 11.02
N GLU A 218 11.21 -13.61 12.25
CA GLU A 218 10.11 -14.40 12.80
C GLU A 218 8.77 -13.67 12.63
N GLU A 219 7.83 -14.31 11.94
CA GLU A 219 6.43 -13.88 11.97
C GLU A 219 5.79 -14.26 13.30
N ARG A 220 5.17 -13.31 13.98
CA ARG A 220 4.64 -13.51 15.34
C ARG A 220 3.31 -12.78 15.55
N LYS A 221 2.41 -13.41 16.31
CA LYS A 221 1.28 -12.73 16.93
C LYS A 221 1.77 -12.16 18.26
N ALA A 222 1.86 -10.85 18.36
CA ALA A 222 2.36 -10.15 19.53
C ALA A 222 1.32 -9.13 20.00
N GLU A 223 1.35 -8.81 21.29
CA GLU A 223 0.58 -7.73 21.92
C GLU A 223 1.51 -6.57 22.30
N LEU A 224 0.96 -5.44 22.78
CA LEU A 224 1.75 -4.26 23.16
C LEU A 224 2.82 -4.56 24.22
N ASN A 225 2.52 -5.41 25.20
CA ASN A 225 3.44 -5.80 26.27
C ASN A 225 4.73 -6.47 25.77
N GLU A 226 4.71 -7.05 24.58
CA GLU A 226 5.89 -7.63 23.94
C GLU A 226 6.73 -6.53 23.29
N LEU A 227 6.08 -5.57 22.63
CA LEU A 227 6.74 -4.43 22.01
C LEU A 227 7.37 -3.51 23.06
N GLU A 228 6.74 -3.30 24.21
CA GLU A 228 7.36 -2.55 25.33
C GLU A 228 8.72 -3.10 25.78
N LYS A 229 8.99 -4.37 25.46
CA LYS A 229 10.25 -5.08 25.78
C LYS A 229 11.16 -5.25 24.55
N ALA A 230 10.84 -4.61 23.42
CA ALA A 230 11.67 -4.63 22.23
C ALA A 230 12.84 -3.65 22.37
N ASP A 231 13.98 -4.01 21.78
CA ASP A 231 15.19 -3.21 21.79
C ASP A 231 15.13 -2.05 20.79
N ASP A 232 14.48 -2.28 19.64
CA ASP A 232 14.38 -1.31 18.54
C ASP A 232 13.20 -1.62 17.61
N PHE A 233 12.76 -0.60 16.86
CA PHE A 233 11.67 -0.70 15.89
C PHE A 233 12.05 -0.08 14.54
N PHE A 234 11.46 -0.61 13.47
CA PHE A 234 11.51 0.03 12.17
C PHE A 234 10.23 -0.21 11.37
N LEU A 235 9.91 0.74 10.49
CA LEU A 235 8.81 0.64 9.56
C LEU A 235 9.31 0.33 8.15
N THR A 236 8.51 -0.42 7.40
CA THR A 236 8.81 -0.75 6.01
C THR A 236 7.63 -0.47 5.09
N SER A 237 7.89 0.23 3.98
CA SER A 237 6.96 0.31 2.86
C SER A 237 7.72 0.73 1.61
N ALA A 238 7.20 0.41 0.43
CA ALA A 238 7.81 0.90 -0.81
C ALA A 238 7.93 2.43 -0.80
N GLY A 239 6.91 3.15 -0.28
CA GLY A 239 6.95 4.62 -0.24
C GLY A 239 8.00 5.22 0.68
N VAL A 240 8.51 4.47 1.67
CA VAL A 240 9.48 4.99 2.67
C VAL A 240 10.79 4.20 2.78
N GLY A 241 10.89 3.05 2.13
CA GLY A 241 11.98 2.10 2.33
C GLY A 241 11.93 1.50 3.74
N VAL A 242 13.08 1.49 4.40
CA VAL A 242 13.25 1.07 5.80
C VAL A 242 13.57 2.31 6.62
N VAL A 243 12.81 2.57 7.68
CA VAL A 243 13.00 3.75 8.52
C VAL A 243 12.89 3.38 9.99
N LYS A 244 13.85 3.87 10.79
CA LYS A 244 13.84 3.65 12.23
C LYS A 244 12.60 4.30 12.85
N ALA A 245 12.04 3.65 13.86
CA ALA A 245 10.92 4.15 14.62
C ALA A 245 11.22 4.18 16.12
N VAL A 246 10.55 5.09 16.82
CA VAL A 246 10.53 5.20 18.28
C VAL A 246 9.06 5.18 18.69
N VAL A 247 8.72 4.35 19.66
CA VAL A 247 7.33 4.16 20.12
C VAL A 247 7.18 4.86 21.46
N ASP A 248 6.22 5.78 21.56
CA ASP A 248 5.78 6.34 22.83
C ASP A 248 4.46 5.61 23.20
N PHE A 249 4.56 4.71 24.19
CA PHE A 249 3.44 3.92 24.72
C PHE A 249 2.50 4.76 25.59
#